data_AF-A0A7R9TWJ4-F1
#
_entry.id   AF-A0A7R9TWJ4-F1
#
_cell.length_a   1.000
_cell.length_b   1.000
_cell.length_c   1.000
_cell.angle_alpha   90.00
_cell.angle_beta   90.00
_cell.angle_gamma   90.00
#
_symmetry.space_group_name_H-M   'P 1'
#
loop_
_entity.id
_entity.type
_entity.pdbx_description
1 polymer ?
#
loop_
_entity_poly.entity_id
_entity_poly.type
_entity_poly.pdbx_seq_one_letter_code
_entity_poly.pdbx_strand_id
1 'polypeptide(L)'
;MESTAGNSKKDHECKNVRVLNQQCLKDILTHVTPGDVFDPAVVEFILDLADDFVDSVTSFSCKLALLRNSKVLLVKDVIAHLEQTWKIDFFGVGSGQGMVCGHLQ
;
A
#
# COMPACT_ATOMS: atom_id res chain seq x y z
N MET A 1 -18.43 -16.01 -36.84
CA MET A 1 -17.06 -16.41 -37.21
C MET A 1 -16.46 -15.12 -37.75
N GLU A 2 -15.68 -14.35 -37.02
CA GLU A 2 -14.32 -14.60 -36.48
C GLU A 2 -14.01 -13.35 -35.60
N SER A 3 -13.92 -13.48 -34.28
CA SER A 3 -12.68 -13.59 -33.50
C SER A 3 -11.53 -12.68 -33.94
N THR A 4 -11.30 -11.59 -33.21
CA THR A 4 -9.93 -11.15 -32.86
C THR A 4 -9.93 -10.47 -31.49
N ALA A 5 -9.65 -11.26 -30.46
CA ALA A 5 -9.28 -10.78 -29.14
C ALA A 5 -7.85 -10.25 -29.19
N GLY A 6 -7.70 -8.92 -29.22
CA GLY A 6 -6.40 -8.25 -29.05
C GLY A 6 -5.95 -8.36 -27.60
N ASN A 7 -5.25 -9.43 -27.25
CA ASN A 7 -4.56 -9.57 -25.97
C ASN A 7 -3.31 -8.67 -25.98
N SER A 8 -3.46 -7.41 -25.58
CA SER A 8 -2.31 -6.57 -25.23
C SER A 8 -1.79 -7.00 -23.85
N LYS A 9 -1.01 -8.08 -23.82
CA LYS A 9 0.01 -8.26 -22.79
C LYS A 9 1.05 -7.18 -23.05
N LYS A 10 0.91 -6.06 -22.34
CA LYS A 10 2.04 -5.16 -22.11
C LYS A 10 2.78 -5.75 -20.92
N ASP A 11 3.96 -6.30 -21.16
CA ASP A 11 4.95 -6.51 -20.14
C ASP A 11 5.21 -5.14 -19.52
N HIS A 12 4.52 -4.84 -18.42
CA HIS A 12 4.80 -3.68 -17.62
C HIS A 12 6.03 -4.08 -16.80
N GLU A 13 7.22 -3.87 -17.37
CA GLU A 13 8.42 -3.76 -16.55
C GLU A 13 8.23 -2.51 -15.67
N CYS A 14 7.52 -2.71 -14.56
CA CYS A 14 7.49 -1.79 -13.45
C CYS A 14 8.93 -1.74 -12.94
N LYS A 15 9.70 -0.79 -13.48
CA LYS A 15 10.93 -0.34 -12.86
C LYS A 15 10.65 -0.17 -11.38
N ASN A 16 11.42 -0.82 -10.53
CA ASN A 16 11.40 -0.72 -9.07
C ASN A 16 11.26 0.76 -8.68
N VAL A 17 10.03 1.20 -8.40
CA VAL A 17 9.75 2.58 -8.01
C VAL A 17 10.01 2.60 -6.53
N ARG A 18 11.12 3.24 -6.12
CA ARG A 18 11.39 3.49 -4.71
C ARG A 18 10.27 4.35 -4.13
N VAL A 19 9.42 3.75 -3.30
CA VAL A 19 8.27 4.43 -2.68
C VAL A 19 8.70 5.29 -1.50
N LEU A 20 9.84 4.96 -0.90
CA LEU A 20 10.50 5.74 0.14
C LEU A 20 11.95 6.01 -0.25
N ASN A 21 12.48 7.15 0.18
CA ASN A 21 13.91 7.43 0.14
C ASN A 21 14.53 7.23 1.54
N GLN A 22 15.85 7.08 1.59
CA GLN A 22 16.57 6.87 2.85
C GLN A 22 16.35 7.99 3.89
N GLN A 23 16.16 9.24 3.46
CA GLN A 23 15.96 10.35 4.39
C GLN A 23 14.60 10.25 5.07
N CYS A 24 13.53 10.02 4.30
CA CYS A 24 12.20 9.82 4.85
C CYS A 24 12.14 8.62 5.80
N LEU A 25 12.82 7.51 5.47
CA LEU A 25 12.86 6.36 6.38
C LEU A 25 13.57 6.70 7.69
N LYS A 26 14.68 7.44 7.65
CA LYS A 26 15.38 7.91 8.87
C LYS A 26 14.52 8.84 9.71
N ASP A 27 13.76 9.72 9.08
CA ASP A 27 12.84 10.62 9.79
C ASP A 27 11.74 9.81 10.49
N ILE A 28 11.16 8.80 9.81
CA ILE A 28 10.18 7.87 10.40
C ILE A 28 10.78 7.12 11.60
N LEU A 29 11.98 6.54 11.44
CA LEU A 29 12.66 5.80 12.50
C LEU A 29 12.97 6.68 13.72
N THR A 30 13.34 7.94 13.49
CA THR A 30 13.59 8.89 14.58
C THR A 30 12.33 9.14 15.42
N HIS A 31 11.16 9.13 14.79
CA HIS A 31 9.89 9.29 15.49
C HIS A 31 9.40 8.03 16.21
N VAL A 32 9.63 6.85 15.64
CA VAL A 32 9.15 5.56 16.20
C VAL A 32 10.10 5.02 17.27
N THR A 33 11.41 5.11 17.03
CA THR A 33 12.47 4.58 17.89
C THR A 33 13.55 5.64 18.12
N PRO A 34 13.28 6.64 18.98
CA PRO A 34 14.23 7.71 19.23
C PRO A 34 15.49 7.18 19.93
N GLY A 35 16.66 7.41 19.33
CA GLY A 35 17.96 7.08 19.90
C GLY A 35 18.60 5.78 19.39
N ASP A 36 17.88 4.98 18.61
CA ASP A 36 18.42 3.76 18.01
C ASP A 36 19.15 4.05 16.70
N VAL A 37 20.30 3.38 16.50
CA VAL A 37 21.08 3.43 15.25
C VAL A 37 20.89 2.12 14.51
N PHE A 38 20.37 2.21 13.29
CA PHE A 38 20.16 1.06 12.42
C PHE A 38 21.35 0.88 11.47
N ASP A 39 21.75 -0.38 11.28
CA ASP A 39 22.78 -0.73 10.30
C ASP A 39 22.31 -0.38 8.88
N PRO A 40 23.18 0.15 8.01
CA PRO A 40 22.82 0.47 6.63
C PRO A 40 22.14 -0.68 5.87
N ALA A 41 22.53 -1.94 6.10
CA ALA A 41 21.92 -3.10 5.46
C ALA A 41 20.47 -3.32 5.89
N VAL A 42 20.13 -3.00 7.15
CA VAL A 42 18.75 -3.09 7.66
C VAL A 42 17.89 -1.98 7.05
N VAL A 43 18.45 -0.78 6.89
CA VAL A 43 17.74 0.34 6.24
C VAL A 43 17.39 -0.01 4.79
N GLU A 44 18.35 -0.55 4.03
CA GLU A 44 18.10 -0.99 2.65
C GLU A 44 17.04 -2.11 2.59
N PHE A 45 17.10 -3.08 3.51
CA PHE A 45 16.10 -4.13 3.59
C PHE A 45 14.69 -3.59 3.86
N ILE A 46 14.55 -2.59 4.75
CA ILE A 46 13.25 -1.97 5.02
C ILE A 46 12.74 -1.19 3.81
N LEU A 47 13.63 -0.53 3.05
CA LEU A 47 13.25 0.13 1.80
C LEU A 47 12.74 -0.86 0.76
N ASP A 48 13.42 -1.99 0.59
CA ASP A 48 12.96 -3.07 -0.30
C ASP A 48 11.60 -3.62 0.17
N LEU A 49 11.44 -3.84 1.48
CA LEU A 49 10.17 -4.31 2.05
C LEU A 49 9.03 -3.29 1.83
N ALA A 50 9.31 -1.99 1.88
CA ALA A 50 8.32 -0.94 1.65
C ALA A 50 7.84 -0.95 0.19
N ASP A 51 8.74 -1.15 -0.77
CA ASP A 51 8.39 -1.29 -2.18
C ASP A 51 7.50 -2.54 -2.39
N ASP A 52 7.92 -3.68 -1.84
CA ASP A 52 7.16 -4.94 -1.90
C ASP A 52 5.77 -4.82 -1.25
N PHE A 53 5.67 -4.08 -0.15
CA PHE A 53 4.39 -3.80 0.51
C PHE A 53 3.43 -3.05 -0.42
N VAL A 54 3.89 -1.97 -1.08
CA VAL A 54 3.06 -1.18 -1.98
C VAL A 54 2.61 -2.01 -3.20
N ASP A 55 3.51 -2.82 -3.76
CA ASP A 55 3.17 -3.70 -4.88
C ASP A 55 2.17 -4.78 -4.48
N SER A 56 2.36 -5.41 -3.33
CA SER A 56 1.43 -6.40 -2.79
C SER A 56 0.04 -5.79 -2.56
N VAL A 57 -0.03 -4.64 -1.87
CA VAL A 57 -1.28 -3.95 -1.56
C VAL A 57 -1.98 -3.51 -2.84
N THR A 58 -1.26 -2.88 -3.77
CA THR A 58 -1.84 -2.39 -5.03
C THR A 58 -2.33 -3.54 -5.90
N SER A 59 -1.57 -4.62 -6.01
CA SER A 59 -1.95 -5.81 -6.77
C SER A 59 -3.24 -6.44 -6.24
N PHE A 60 -3.33 -6.64 -4.92
CA PHE A 60 -4.53 -7.22 -4.33
C PHE A 60 -5.73 -6.28 -4.41
N SER A 61 -5.53 -4.99 -4.18
CA SER A 61 -6.61 -3.99 -4.25
C SER A 61 -7.17 -3.89 -5.68
N CYS A 62 -6.32 -3.99 -6.70
CA CYS A 62 -6.76 -4.11 -8.10
C CYS A 62 -7.59 -5.38 -8.34
N LYS A 63 -7.21 -6.52 -7.74
CA LYS A 63 -8.02 -7.75 -7.83
C LYS A 63 -9.40 -7.56 -7.18
N LEU A 64 -9.47 -6.90 -6.02
CA LEU A 64 -10.76 -6.57 -5.38
C LEU A 64 -11.63 -5.65 -6.26
N ALA A 65 -11.02 -4.64 -6.89
CA ALA A 65 -11.73 -3.77 -7.82
C ALA A 65 -12.30 -4.55 -9.02
N LEU A 66 -11.56 -5.53 -9.54
CA LEU A 66 -12.03 -6.43 -10.60
C LEU A 66 -13.17 -7.34 -10.14
N LEU A 67 -13.14 -7.84 -8.90
CA LEU A 67 -14.20 -8.71 -8.34
C LEU A 67 -15.56 -8.01 -8.24
N ARG A 68 -15.58 -6.69 -8.04
CA ARG A 68 -16.82 -5.89 -8.13
C ARG A 68 -17.19 -5.48 -9.56
N ASN A 69 -16.52 -6.03 -10.57
CA ASN A 69 -16.67 -5.67 -11.99
C ASN A 69 -16.29 -4.21 -12.32
N SER A 70 -15.41 -3.58 -11.53
CA SER A 70 -14.95 -2.21 -11.80
C SER A 70 -13.56 -2.18 -12.42
N LYS A 71 -13.33 -1.23 -13.32
CA LYS A 71 -12.02 -0.92 -13.88
C LYS A 71 -11.30 0.23 -13.15
N VAL A 72 -11.95 0.80 -12.15
CA VAL A 72 -11.43 1.89 -11.33
C VAL A 72 -11.08 1.34 -9.97
N LEU A 73 -9.86 1.58 -9.49
CA LEU A 73 -9.43 1.28 -8.12
C LEU A 73 -10.02 2.34 -7.17
N LEU A 74 -10.70 1.91 -6.10
CA LEU A 74 -11.27 2.81 -5.10
C LEU A 74 -10.56 2.60 -3.76
N VAL A 75 -10.59 3.64 -2.92
CA VAL A 75 -9.97 3.63 -1.58
C VAL A 75 -10.47 2.46 -0.73
N LYS A 76 -11.75 2.08 -0.86
CA LYS A 76 -12.33 0.93 -0.15
C LYS A 76 -11.64 -0.40 -0.46
N ASP A 77 -11.09 -0.56 -1.66
CA ASP A 77 -10.40 -1.80 -2.06
C ASP A 77 -9.06 -1.91 -1.35
N VAL A 78 -8.37 -0.78 -1.20
CA VAL A 78 -7.12 -0.67 -0.47
C VAL A 78 -7.34 -0.92 1.02
N ILE A 79 -8.32 -0.22 1.62
CA ILE A 79 -8.68 -0.39 3.04
C ILE A 79 -9.03 -1.85 3.34
N ALA A 80 -9.88 -2.48 2.51
CA ALA A 80 -10.27 -3.86 2.72
C ALA A 80 -9.07 -4.83 2.75
N HIS A 81 -8.06 -4.62 1.91
CA HIS A 81 -6.86 -5.45 1.93
C HIS A 81 -5.99 -5.21 3.17
N LEU A 82 -5.83 -3.95 3.59
CA LEU A 82 -5.06 -3.55 4.77
C LEU A 82 -5.65 -4.12 6.07
N GLU A 83 -6.96 -4.00 6.27
CA GLU A 83 -7.64 -4.49 7.48
C GLU A 83 -7.63 -6.02 7.56
N GLN A 84 -7.86 -6.70 6.43
CA GLN A 84 -7.97 -8.16 6.41
C GLN A 84 -6.62 -8.85 6.53
N THR A 85 -5.62 -8.38 5.78
CA THR A 85 -4.32 -9.06 5.61
C THR A 85 -3.26 -8.48 6.53
N TRP A 86 -3.14 -7.15 6.57
CA TRP A 86 -2.07 -6.46 7.28
C TRP A 86 -2.44 -6.07 8.72
N LYS A 87 -3.72 -6.21 9.10
CA LYS A 87 -4.24 -5.80 10.42
C LYS A 87 -3.93 -4.33 10.73
N ILE A 88 -3.94 -3.50 9.70
CA ILE A 88 -3.80 -2.05 9.81
C ILE A 88 -5.20 -1.47 9.77
N ASP A 89 -5.67 -0.97 10.92
CA ASP A 89 -6.99 -0.36 11.03
C ASP A 89 -6.96 1.08 10.51
N PHE A 90 -7.74 1.36 9.48
CA PHE A 90 -7.79 2.69 8.87
C PHE A 90 -8.97 3.49 9.40
N PHE A 91 -8.75 4.07 10.57
CA PHE A 91 -9.70 4.94 11.23
C PHE A 91 -9.89 6.23 10.40
N GLY A 92 -11.07 6.38 9.78
CA GLY A 92 -11.57 7.65 9.23
C GLY A 92 -11.90 7.68 7.74
N VAL A 93 -11.66 6.60 6.99
CA VAL A 93 -11.76 6.64 5.51
C VAL A 93 -12.54 5.45 4.93
N GLY A 94 -12.91 4.48 5.77
CA GLY A 94 -13.91 3.46 5.48
C GLY A 94 -15.32 4.00 5.75
N SER A 95 -16.22 3.82 4.80
CA SER A 95 -17.63 4.23 4.84
C SER A 95 -18.30 4.05 6.21
N GLY A 96 -18.67 5.15 6.87
CA GLY A 96 -19.86 5.17 7.72
C GLY A 96 -19.71 5.52 9.19
N GLN A 97 -18.54 5.84 9.73
CA GLN A 97 -18.45 6.48 11.03
C GLN A 97 -17.28 7.48 11.01
N GLY A 98 -17.60 8.75 10.80
CA GLY A 98 -16.69 9.81 11.21
C GLY A 98 -16.45 9.62 12.70
N MET A 99 -15.19 9.43 13.09
CA MET A 99 -14.85 9.55 14.49
C MET A 99 -15.26 10.96 14.92
N VAL A 100 -16.27 11.01 15.79
CA VAL A 100 -16.41 12.11 16.72
C VAL A 100 -15.04 12.28 17.38
N CYS A 101 -14.51 13.50 17.35
CA CYS A 101 -13.38 13.88 18.17
C CYS A 101 -13.78 13.60 19.63
N GLY A 102 -13.43 12.40 20.10
CA GLY A 102 -13.56 12.02 21.49
C GLY A 102 -12.54 12.83 22.25
N HIS A 103 -13.05 13.77 23.03
CA HIS A 103 -12.40 14.42 24.15
C HIS A 103 -11.38 13.47 24.79
N LEU A 104 -10.09 13.73 24.61
CA LEU A 104 -9.07 13.15 25.46
C LEU A 104 -9.06 14.00 26.73
N GLN A 105 -9.62 13.43 27.79
CA GLN A 105 -9.60 13.98 29.14
C GLN A 105 -8.19 13.93 29.73
#